data_AF-A0A9D1HQB0-F1
#
_entry.id   AF-A0A9D1HQB0-F1
#
_cell.length_a   1.000
_cell.length_b   1.000
_cell.length_c   1.000
_cell.angle_alpha   90.00
_cell.angle_beta   90.00
_cell.angle_gamma   90.00
#
_symmetry.space_group_name_H-M   'P 1'
#
loop_
_entity.id
_entity.type
_entity.pdbx_description
1 polymer ?
#
loop_
_entity_poly.entity_id
_entity_poly.type
_entity_poly.pdbx_seq_one_letter_code
_entity_poly.pdbx_strand_id
1 'polypeptide(L)'
;MMTPQIIQNIDLWKQSDFKSQYFRRFLENTDYVLCSVSAAEYLGLCNWTADPKTYVLTKAYCMEKHIAIDSKNGLYFTTVNQTINDLLADTEMDEQVILESLADQYYKNAYADLHILEENQAAFEYFRPMAEAYYTYE
;
A
#
# COMPACT_ATOMS: atom_id res chain seq x y z
N MET A 1 -7.27 4.23 14.69
CA MET A 1 -6.69 4.78 13.45
C MET A 1 -5.21 4.43 13.43
N MET A 2 -4.75 3.75 12.38
CA MET A 2 -3.33 3.49 12.18
C MET A 2 -2.64 4.84 11.91
N THR A 3 -1.50 5.10 12.55
CA THR A 3 -0.73 6.34 12.31
C THR A 3 0.67 5.96 11.84
N PRO A 4 0.90 5.91 10.51
CA PRO A 4 2.22 5.65 9.97
C PRO A 4 3.24 6.70 10.40
N GLN A 5 4.48 6.26 10.57
CA GLN A 5 5.63 7.17 10.59
C GLN A 5 6.01 7.48 9.15
N ILE A 6 6.32 8.75 8.87
CA ILE A 6 6.80 9.18 7.55
C ILE A 6 8.30 9.40 7.65
N ILE A 7 9.07 8.55 6.96
CA ILE A 7 10.53 8.63 6.88
C ILE A 7 10.99 8.82 5.43
N GLN A 8 12.20 9.33 5.24
CA GLN A 8 12.77 9.54 3.91
C GLN A 8 14.30 9.57 3.95
N ASN A 9 14.94 9.14 2.87
CA ASN A 9 16.36 9.30 2.60
C ASN A 9 16.56 9.86 1.19
N ILE A 10 16.69 11.19 1.11
CA ILE A 10 16.74 11.92 -0.16
C ILE A 10 17.97 11.55 -0.99
N ASP A 11 19.12 11.32 -0.37
CA ASP A 11 20.35 10.99 -1.09
C ASP A 11 20.28 9.60 -1.69
N LEU A 12 19.69 8.64 -0.97
CA LEU A 12 19.45 7.31 -1.49
C LEU A 12 18.40 7.30 -2.60
N TRP A 13 17.37 8.13 -2.49
CA TRP A 13 16.35 8.32 -3.54
C TRP A 13 16.98 8.79 -4.85
N LYS A 14 17.83 9.82 -4.81
CA LYS A 14 18.55 10.33 -5.99
C LYS A 14 19.47 9.31 -6.66
N GLN A 15 19.84 8.26 -5.95
CA GLN A 15 20.69 7.17 -6.45
C GLN A 15 19.89 5.94 -6.87
N SER A 16 18.56 5.99 -6.84
CA SER A 16 17.69 4.88 -7.17
C SER A 16 16.96 5.17 -8.47
N ASP A 17 16.92 4.18 -9.36
CA ASP A 17 16.25 4.29 -10.65
C ASP A 17 14.72 4.13 -10.51
N PHE A 18 14.30 3.36 -9.50
CA PHE A 18 12.89 3.04 -9.24
C PHE A 18 12.56 3.10 -7.75
N LYS A 19 11.31 3.45 -7.43
CA LYS A 19 10.84 3.52 -6.03
C LYS A 19 10.91 2.19 -5.29
N SER A 20 10.61 1.08 -5.98
CA SER A 20 10.78 -0.26 -5.42
C SER A 20 12.24 -0.64 -5.12
N GLN A 21 13.21 -0.07 -5.83
CA GLN A 21 14.63 -0.21 -5.51
C GLN A 21 15.01 0.65 -4.31
N TYR A 22 14.52 1.89 -4.26
CA TYR A 22 14.72 2.80 -3.14
C TYR A 22 14.20 2.19 -1.82
N PHE A 23 12.96 1.68 -1.79
CA PHE A 23 12.39 1.04 -0.59
C PHE A 23 13.26 -0.11 -0.08
N ARG A 24 13.71 -1.00 -0.98
CA ARG A 24 14.60 -2.10 -0.61
C ARG A 24 15.91 -1.58 -0.03
N ARG A 25 16.62 -0.71 -0.74
CA ARG A 25 17.90 -0.18 -0.27
C ARG A 25 17.77 0.59 1.05
N PHE A 26 16.62 1.22 1.29
CA PHE A 26 16.41 2.05 2.47
C PHE A 26 16.04 1.22 3.70
N LEU A 27 15.22 0.18 3.54
CA LEU A 27 14.56 -0.51 4.67
C LEU A 27 14.89 -2.00 4.78
N GLU A 28 15.66 -2.58 3.85
CA GLU A 28 16.11 -3.96 3.95
C GLU A 28 16.87 -4.21 5.27
N ASN A 29 16.53 -5.30 5.94
CA ASN A 29 17.07 -5.70 7.24
C ASN A 29 16.82 -4.69 8.38
N THR A 30 15.81 -3.83 8.24
CA THR A 30 15.30 -2.99 9.33
C THR A 30 14.04 -3.60 9.96
N ASP A 31 13.62 -3.05 11.10
CA ASP A 31 12.34 -3.39 11.74
C ASP A 31 11.16 -2.55 11.23
N TYR A 32 11.35 -1.81 10.13
CA TYR A 32 10.27 -1.06 9.50
C TYR A 32 9.47 -1.94 8.55
N VAL A 33 8.16 -1.71 8.54
CA VAL A 33 7.17 -2.36 7.70
C VAL A 33 6.56 -1.28 6.81
N LEU A 34 6.66 -1.42 5.49
CA LEU A 34 5.92 -0.55 4.56
C LEU A 34 4.41 -0.71 4.79
N CYS A 35 3.68 0.39 4.82
CA CYS A 35 2.22 0.40 4.97
C CYS A 35 1.59 1.47 4.08
N SER A 36 0.25 1.50 4.02
CA SER A 36 -0.50 2.53 3.29
C SER A 36 0.01 2.68 1.84
N VAL A 37 0.09 3.89 1.31
CA VAL A 37 0.51 4.16 -0.07
C VAL A 37 1.91 3.60 -0.41
N SER A 38 2.85 3.56 0.54
CA SER A 38 4.19 2.99 0.26
C SER A 38 4.16 1.47 0.10
N ALA A 39 3.29 0.77 0.83
CA ALA A 39 3.06 -0.65 0.58
C ALA A 39 2.35 -0.86 -0.76
N ALA A 40 1.35 -0.04 -1.10
CA ALA A 40 0.65 -0.12 -2.37
C ALA A 40 1.61 0.04 -3.57
N GLU A 41 2.48 1.04 -3.53
CA GLU A 41 3.52 1.26 -4.54
C GLU A 41 4.55 0.12 -4.60
N TYR A 42 4.96 -0.44 -3.45
CA TYR A 42 5.90 -1.56 -3.42
C TYR A 42 5.30 -2.87 -3.96
N LEU A 43 4.03 -3.11 -3.66
CA LEU A 43 3.26 -4.27 -4.13
C LEU A 43 2.87 -4.17 -5.61
N GLY A 44 3.02 -2.98 -6.22
CA GLY A 44 2.63 -2.72 -7.60
C GLY A 44 1.13 -2.47 -7.78
N LEU A 45 0.42 -2.14 -6.70
CA LEU A 45 -1.03 -1.84 -6.72
C LEU A 45 -1.33 -0.48 -7.37
N CYS A 46 -0.41 0.46 -7.25
CA CYS A 46 -0.48 1.77 -7.88
C CYS A 46 0.92 2.27 -8.25
N ASN A 47 0.99 3.23 -9.17
CA ASN A 47 2.23 3.89 -9.55
C ASN A 47 2.10 5.41 -9.36
N TRP A 48 1.99 5.83 -8.10
CA TRP A 48 1.50 7.18 -7.80
C TRP A 48 2.57 8.27 -7.69
N THR A 49 3.69 8.03 -6.99
CA THR A 49 4.56 9.16 -6.60
C THR A 49 6.02 9.02 -7.00
N ALA A 50 6.61 10.15 -7.39
CA ALA A 50 8.06 10.36 -7.48
C ALA A 50 8.62 11.04 -6.21
N ASP A 51 7.96 10.85 -5.06
CA ASP A 51 8.33 11.44 -3.76
C ASP A 51 9.04 10.39 -2.88
N PRO A 52 10.18 10.71 -2.22
CA PRO A 52 10.91 9.80 -1.33
C PRO A 52 10.22 9.50 0.01
N LYS A 53 9.12 10.17 0.36
CA LYS A 53 8.31 9.88 1.55
C LYS A 53 7.91 8.41 1.55
N THR A 54 8.21 7.78 2.68
CA THR A 54 7.99 6.36 2.91
C THR A 54 7.18 6.21 4.19
N TYR A 55 6.00 5.63 4.06
CA TYR A 55 5.06 5.39 5.15
C TYR A 55 5.37 4.03 5.78
N VAL A 56 5.75 4.04 7.05
CA VAL A 56 6.18 2.84 7.76
C VAL A 56 5.52 2.68 9.12
N LEU A 57 5.39 1.43 9.53
CA LEU A 57 5.18 1.02 10.92
C LEU A 57 6.43 0.30 11.43
N THR A 58 6.48 0.04 12.73
CA THR A 58 7.47 -0.89 13.29
C THR A 58 6.88 -2.29 13.38
N LYS A 59 7.72 -3.32 13.23
CA LYS A 59 7.27 -4.72 13.40
C LYS A 59 6.63 -4.97 14.77
N ALA A 60 7.16 -4.36 15.83
CA ALA A 60 6.60 -4.46 17.17
C ALA A 60 5.16 -3.91 17.23
N TYR A 61 4.90 -2.76 16.60
CA TYR A 61 3.56 -2.21 16.50
C TYR A 61 2.62 -3.11 15.70
N CYS A 62 3.08 -3.65 14.56
CA CYS A 62 2.29 -4.59 13.77
C CYS A 62 1.91 -5.84 14.56
N MET A 63 2.82 -6.38 15.37
CA MET A 63 2.54 -7.51 16.26
C MET A 63 1.52 -7.16 17.35
N GLU A 64 1.68 -6.00 18.00
CA GLU A 64 0.75 -5.54 19.04
C GLU A 64 -0.66 -5.32 18.50
N LYS A 65 -0.78 -4.80 17.28
CA LYS A 65 -2.06 -4.48 16.63
C LYS A 65 -2.59 -5.57 15.73
N HIS A 66 -1.92 -6.73 15.65
CA HIS A 66 -2.28 -7.84 14.77
C HIS A 66 -2.42 -7.43 13.28
N ILE A 67 -1.57 -6.50 12.83
CA ILE A 67 -1.53 -6.06 11.43
C ILE A 67 -0.90 -7.16 10.59
N ALA A 68 -1.59 -7.56 9.50
CA ALA A 68 -1.10 -8.62 8.63
C ALA A 68 0.04 -8.11 7.74
N ILE A 69 1.24 -8.66 7.97
CA ILE A 69 2.47 -8.31 7.26
C ILE A 69 3.07 -9.53 6.55
N ASP A 70 3.85 -9.27 5.51
CA ASP A 70 4.68 -10.24 4.79
C ASP A 70 6.10 -9.68 4.64
N SER A 71 7.02 -10.48 4.09
CA SER A 71 8.40 -10.08 3.87
C SER A 71 9.00 -10.67 2.60
N LYS A 72 9.89 -9.92 1.97
CA LYS A 72 10.63 -10.36 0.80
C LYS A 72 12.03 -9.76 0.83
N ASN A 73 13.05 -10.62 0.80
CA ASN A 73 14.47 -10.22 0.82
C ASN A 73 14.78 -9.22 1.95
N GLY A 74 14.36 -9.52 3.18
CA GLY A 74 14.64 -8.70 4.36
C GLY A 74 13.84 -7.38 4.47
N LEU A 75 12.95 -7.07 3.52
CA LEU A 75 12.01 -5.96 3.59
C LEU A 75 10.62 -6.44 4.03
N TYR A 76 10.02 -5.78 5.02
CA TYR A 76 8.66 -6.07 5.49
C TYR A 76 7.65 -5.08 4.91
N PHE A 77 6.43 -5.55 4.67
CA PHE A 77 5.32 -4.76 4.13
C PHE A 77 3.98 -5.34 4.59
N THR A 78 2.93 -4.52 4.65
CA THR A 78 1.55 -5.00 4.86
C THR A 78 1.11 -5.88 3.69
N THR A 79 0.32 -6.92 3.95
CA THR A 79 -0.23 -7.77 2.88
C THR A 79 -1.13 -6.96 1.94
N VAL A 80 -1.48 -7.49 0.76
CA VAL A 80 -2.43 -6.82 -0.16
C VAL A 80 -3.76 -6.51 0.53
N ASN A 81 -4.33 -7.49 1.24
CA ASN A 81 -5.56 -7.33 2.00
C ASN A 81 -5.45 -6.23 3.06
N GLN A 82 -4.38 -6.25 3.85
CA GLN A 82 -4.16 -5.21 4.86
C GLN A 82 -4.00 -3.83 4.22
N THR A 83 -3.17 -3.73 3.17
CA THR A 83 -2.89 -2.48 2.47
C THR A 83 -4.17 -1.85 1.91
N ILE A 84 -5.02 -2.63 1.23
CA ILE A 84 -6.27 -2.11 0.68
C ILE A 84 -7.23 -1.67 1.79
N ASN A 85 -7.32 -2.43 2.89
CA ASN A 85 -8.13 -2.01 4.04
C ASN A 85 -7.58 -0.74 4.72
N ASP A 86 -6.26 -0.58 4.79
CA ASP A 86 -5.63 0.62 5.32
C ASP A 86 -5.95 1.84 4.45
N LEU A 87 -5.94 1.67 3.11
CA LEU A 87 -6.29 2.74 2.16
C LEU A 87 -7.77 3.13 2.24
N LEU A 88 -8.67 2.15 2.34
CA LEU A 88 -10.12 2.39 2.44
C LEU A 88 -10.53 3.03 3.77
N ALA A 89 -9.78 2.78 4.85
CA ALA A 89 -10.04 3.34 6.17
C ALA A 89 -9.52 4.78 6.33
N ASP A 90 -8.66 5.25 5.43
CA ASP A 90 -8.05 6.58 5.48
C ASP A 90 -8.86 7.58 4.65
N THR A 91 -9.60 8.45 5.35
CA THR A 91 -10.48 9.45 4.72
C THR A 91 -9.73 10.58 4.01
N GLU A 92 -8.42 10.71 4.26
CA GLU A 92 -7.56 11.71 3.62
C GLU A 92 -6.71 11.09 2.50
N MET A 93 -6.89 9.79 2.24
CA MET A 93 -6.18 9.11 1.17
C MET A 93 -6.60 9.63 -0.19
N ASP A 94 -5.63 9.72 -1.09
CA ASP A 94 -5.89 10.06 -2.47
C ASP A 94 -6.76 8.99 -3.13
N GLU A 95 -7.96 9.37 -3.57
CA GLU A 95 -8.93 8.46 -4.19
C GLU A 95 -8.30 7.70 -5.37
N GLN A 96 -7.38 8.31 -6.10
CA GLN A 96 -6.72 7.69 -7.24
C GLN A 96 -5.84 6.50 -6.84
N VAL A 97 -5.20 6.55 -5.66
CA VAL A 97 -4.45 5.41 -5.10
C VAL A 97 -5.39 4.25 -4.78
N ILE A 98 -6.57 4.54 -4.24
CA ILE A 98 -7.60 3.53 -3.94
C ILE A 98 -8.10 2.90 -5.24
N LEU A 99 -8.44 3.73 -6.23
CA LEU A 99 -8.97 3.29 -7.52
C LEU A 99 -7.99 2.39 -8.27
N GLU A 100 -6.72 2.77 -8.38
CA GLU A 100 -5.69 1.93 -9.01
C GLU A 100 -5.50 0.61 -8.27
N SER A 101 -5.45 0.66 -6.93
CA SER A 101 -5.24 -0.53 -6.12
C SER A 101 -6.38 -1.55 -6.24
N LEU A 102 -7.62 -1.06 -6.29
CA LEU A 102 -8.80 -1.91 -6.52
C LEU A 102 -8.86 -2.38 -7.98
N ALA A 103 -8.52 -1.54 -8.95
CA ALA A 103 -8.47 -1.93 -10.35
C ALA A 103 -7.48 -3.09 -10.54
N ASP A 104 -6.27 -3.02 -9.97
CA ASP A 104 -5.31 -4.12 -10.02
C ASP A 104 -5.93 -5.43 -9.51
N GLN A 105 -6.62 -5.41 -8.36
CA GLN A 105 -7.27 -6.62 -7.82
C GLN A 105 -8.43 -7.12 -8.69
N TYR A 106 -9.20 -6.22 -9.30
CA TYR A 106 -10.26 -6.60 -10.23
C TYR A 106 -9.71 -7.29 -11.48
N TYR A 107 -8.73 -6.67 -12.15
CA TYR A 107 -8.19 -7.21 -13.40
C TYR A 107 -7.29 -8.42 -13.18
N LYS A 108 -6.75 -8.59 -11.97
CA LYS A 108 -6.02 -9.80 -11.58
C LYS A 108 -6.93 -11.02 -11.47
N ASN A 109 -8.03 -10.94 -10.72
CA ASN A 109 -8.93 -12.08 -10.50
C ASN A 109 -10.33 -11.72 -9.97
N ALA A 110 -10.88 -10.59 -10.40
CA ALA A 110 -12.20 -10.10 -10.00
C ALA A 110 -12.39 -10.08 -8.47
N TYR A 111 -11.36 -9.62 -7.74
CA TYR A 111 -11.35 -9.54 -6.28
C TYR A 111 -11.41 -10.89 -5.53
N ALA A 112 -11.22 -12.04 -6.20
CA ALA A 112 -11.46 -13.35 -5.58
C ALA A 112 -10.67 -13.61 -4.28
N ASP A 113 -9.47 -13.02 -4.15
CA ASP A 113 -8.62 -13.16 -2.95
C ASP A 113 -8.72 -11.95 -1.99
N LEU A 114 -9.51 -10.93 -2.35
CA LEU A 114 -9.66 -9.70 -1.58
C LEU A 114 -10.71 -9.86 -0.49
N HIS A 115 -10.29 -9.60 0.74
CA HIS A 115 -11.07 -9.67 1.96
C HIS A 115 -11.16 -8.26 2.55
N ILE A 116 -12.29 -7.61 2.32
CA ILE A 116 -12.57 -6.28 2.87
C ILE A 116 -13.18 -6.42 4.27
N LEU A 117 -12.62 -5.70 5.23
CA LEU A 117 -13.13 -5.64 6.61
C LEU A 117 -14.51 -5.00 6.65
N GLU A 118 -15.33 -5.37 7.63
CA GLU A 118 -16.72 -4.93 7.75
C GLU A 118 -16.84 -3.40 7.78
N GLU A 119 -15.96 -2.74 8.54
CA GLU A 119 -15.89 -1.28 8.65
C GLU A 119 -15.54 -0.57 7.32
N ASN A 120 -14.91 -1.27 6.39
CA ASN A 120 -14.44 -0.73 5.11
C ASN A 120 -15.37 -1.07 3.94
N GLN A 121 -16.42 -1.87 4.15
CA GLN A 121 -17.34 -2.29 3.09
C GLN A 121 -18.00 -1.10 2.40
N ALA A 122 -18.39 -0.06 3.15
CA ALA A 122 -19.03 1.12 2.58
C ALA A 122 -18.09 1.87 1.61
N ALA A 123 -16.81 2.02 1.98
CA ALA A 123 -15.80 2.64 1.12
C ALA A 123 -15.53 1.77 -0.11
N PHE A 124 -15.41 0.45 0.07
CA PHE A 124 -15.22 -0.47 -1.05
C PHE A 124 -16.36 -0.40 -2.06
N GLU A 125 -17.62 -0.46 -1.62
CA GLU A 125 -18.79 -0.38 -2.50
C GLU A 125 -18.87 0.97 -3.23
N TYR A 126 -18.40 2.05 -2.61
CA TYR A 126 -18.29 3.35 -3.25
C TYR A 126 -17.26 3.34 -4.40
N PHE A 127 -16.04 2.84 -4.15
CA PHE A 127 -14.97 2.87 -5.15
C PHE A 127 -15.05 1.76 -6.20
N ARG A 128 -15.62 0.60 -5.87
CA ARG A 128 -15.66 -0.60 -6.72
C ARG A 128 -16.12 -0.33 -8.16
N PRO A 129 -17.28 0.29 -8.44
CA PRO A 129 -17.74 0.47 -9.82
C PRO A 129 -16.79 1.34 -10.66
N MET A 130 -16.10 2.30 -10.04
CA MET A 130 -15.11 3.14 -10.72
C MET A 130 -13.82 2.35 -11.00
N ALA A 131 -13.38 1.53 -10.05
CA ALA A 131 -12.21 0.66 -10.21
C ALA A 131 -12.42 -0.42 -11.28
N GLU A 132 -13.60 -1.03 -11.35
CA GLU A 132 -13.95 -2.04 -12.37
C GLU A 132 -13.95 -1.47 -13.80
N ALA A 133 -14.27 -0.19 -13.93
CA ALA A 133 -14.29 0.52 -15.21
C ALA A 133 -12.95 1.19 -15.56
N TYR A 134 -11.96 1.13 -14.67
CA TYR A 134 -10.76 1.97 -14.70
C TYR A 134 -9.94 1.85 -16.01
N TYR A 135 -9.77 0.64 -16.55
CA TYR A 135 -9.08 0.43 -17.84
C TYR A 135 -10.02 0.33 -19.04
N THR A 136 -11.32 0.61 -18.87
CA THR A 136 -12.31 0.54 -19.95
C THR A 136 -12.76 1.90 -20.48
N TYR A 137 -12.43 2.98 -19.78
CA TYR A 137 -12.64 4.34 -20.28
C TYR A 137 -11.51 4.70 -21.27
N GLU A 138 -11.81 4.54 -22.56
CA GLU A 138 -11.08 5.18 -23.67
C GLU A 138 -11.65 6.57 -23.99
#